data_AF-A0A368TGA7-F1
#
_entry.id   AF-A0A368TGA7-F1
#
_cell.length_a   1.000
_cell.length_b   1.000
_cell.length_c   1.000
_cell.angle_alpha   90.00
_cell.angle_beta   90.00
_cell.angle_gamma   90.00
#
_symmetry.space_group_name_H-M   'P 1'
#
loop_
_entity.id
_entity.type
_entity.pdbx_description
1 polymer ?
#
loop_
_entity_poly.entity_id
_entity_poly.type
_entity_poly.pdbx_seq_one_letter_code
_entity_poly.pdbx_strand_id
1 'polypeptide(L)'
;MPFWYHSQLGIAEDTFAYFAIPTVGLYLIGLIVARLLIKKIALEEILFLGMLLAFCTAVVTTILAILKVSGVASIVGVLSLYGFSAGVVSPNANAGVLAKFKNVAAPTAALVAVRVFSSASLTSFVTMNFYVRDTLWPVAGYLGTLSLIGLVAGYFWMWVPYRGEKG
;
A
#
# COMPACT_ATOMS: atom_id res chain seq x y z
N MET A 1 11.33 -7.96 3.83
CA MET A 1 10.96 -8.56 2.53
C MET A 1 12.00 -9.51 1.94
N PRO A 2 13.33 -9.28 2.04
CA PRO A 2 14.33 -10.26 1.55
C PRO A 2 14.24 -11.62 2.26
N PHE A 3 13.86 -11.61 3.55
CA PHE A 3 13.76 -12.79 4.39
C PHE A 3 12.87 -13.89 3.79
N TRP A 4 11.67 -13.59 3.27
CA TRP A 4 10.79 -14.63 2.72
C TRP A 4 11.36 -15.28 1.45
N TYR A 5 11.98 -14.50 0.59
CA TYR A 5 12.58 -15.00 -0.64
C TYR A 5 13.78 -15.91 -0.38
N HIS A 6 14.64 -15.51 0.55
CA HIS A 6 15.82 -16.29 0.90
C HIS A 6 15.49 -17.50 1.80
N SER A 7 14.75 -17.28 2.90
CA SER A 7 14.50 -18.32 3.92
C SER A 7 13.35 -19.26 3.60
N GLN A 8 12.32 -18.83 2.87
CA GLN A 8 11.13 -19.64 2.61
C GLN A 8 11.02 -20.12 1.15
N LEU A 9 11.53 -19.35 0.19
CA LEU A 9 11.46 -19.66 -1.24
C LEU A 9 12.80 -20.16 -1.83
N GLY A 10 13.89 -20.13 -1.06
CA GLY A 10 15.21 -20.62 -1.48
C GLY A 10 15.84 -19.85 -2.63
N ILE A 11 15.44 -18.59 -2.84
CA ILE A 11 15.95 -17.74 -3.92
C ILE A 11 17.21 -17.02 -3.44
N ALA A 12 18.23 -16.99 -4.30
CA ALA A 12 19.47 -16.28 -4.04
C ALA A 12 19.23 -14.75 -3.97
N GLU A 13 19.95 -14.08 -3.07
CA GLU A 13 19.75 -12.66 -2.74
C GLU A 13 20.05 -11.71 -3.93
N ASP A 14 20.93 -12.14 -4.83
CA ASP A 14 21.26 -11.44 -6.08
C ASP A 14 20.07 -11.37 -7.04
N THR A 15 19.24 -12.41 -7.06
CA THR A 15 18.09 -12.52 -7.96
C THR A 15 16.89 -11.74 -7.41
N PHE A 16 16.84 -11.49 -6.10
CA PHE A 16 15.78 -10.74 -5.42
C PHE A 16 15.63 -9.31 -5.96
N ALA A 17 16.75 -8.63 -6.23
CA ALA A 17 16.73 -7.25 -6.72
C ALA A 17 15.93 -7.09 -8.03
N TYR A 18 15.98 -8.10 -8.91
CA TYR A 18 15.23 -8.10 -10.16
C TYR A 18 13.71 -8.19 -9.95
N PHE A 19 13.26 -8.89 -8.89
CA PHE A 19 11.83 -8.97 -8.57
C PHE A 19 11.26 -7.68 -7.99
N ALA A 20 12.11 -6.80 -7.44
CA ALA A 20 11.69 -5.48 -6.98
C ALA A 20 11.41 -4.51 -8.14
N ILE A 21 12.04 -4.70 -9.31
CA ILE A 21 11.91 -3.84 -10.49
C ILE A 21 10.44 -3.59 -10.89
N PRO A 22 9.61 -4.63 -11.13
CA PRO A 22 8.20 -4.41 -11.52
C PRO A 22 7.41 -3.67 -10.43
N THR A 23 7.70 -3.93 -9.16
CA THR A 23 7.02 -3.26 -8.03
C THR A 23 7.37 -1.79 -7.95
N VAL A 24 8.65 -1.46 -8.06
CA VAL A 24 9.13 -0.07 -8.10
C VAL A 24 8.63 0.64 -9.35
N GLY A 25 8.64 -0.03 -10.50
CA GLY A 25 8.13 0.50 -11.76
C GLY A 25 6.65 0.91 -11.65
N LEU A 26 5.81 0.01 -11.14
CA LEU A 26 4.39 0.30 -10.92
C LEU A 26 4.16 1.37 -9.86
N TYR A 27 4.98 1.43 -8.80
CA TYR A 27 4.95 2.53 -7.84
C TYR A 27 5.23 3.89 -8.50
N LEU A 28 6.26 3.98 -9.35
CA LEU A 28 6.58 5.20 -10.10
C LEU A 28 5.44 5.59 -11.06
N ILE A 29 4.82 4.62 -11.74
CA ILE A 29 3.64 4.88 -12.57
C ILE A 29 2.49 5.43 -11.70
N GLY A 30 2.26 4.86 -10.51
CA GLY A 30 1.27 5.35 -9.55
C GLY A 30 1.51 6.80 -9.14
N LEU A 31 2.77 7.18 -8.88
CA LEU A 31 3.15 8.56 -8.59
C LEU A 31 2.81 9.52 -9.75
N ILE A 32 3.10 9.12 -10.98
CA ILE A 32 2.77 9.91 -12.17
C ILE A 32 1.26 10.06 -12.31
N VAL A 33 0.51 8.97 -12.14
CA VAL A 33 -0.96 8.98 -12.19
C VAL A 33 -1.54 9.91 -11.11
N ALA A 34 -1.05 9.83 -9.87
CA ALA A 34 -1.45 10.75 -8.80
C ALA A 34 -1.24 12.22 -9.19
N ARG A 35 -0.07 12.55 -9.78
CA ARG A 35 0.23 13.91 -10.25
C ARG A 35 -0.71 14.36 -11.37
N LEU A 36 -1.18 13.46 -12.21
CA LEU A 36 -2.16 13.79 -13.25
C LEU A 36 -3.56 13.96 -12.68
N LEU A 37 -3.94 13.14 -11.70
CA LEU A 37 -5.25 13.19 -11.05
C LEU A 37 -5.43 14.44 -10.19
N ILE A 38 -4.39 14.94 -9.51
CA ILE A 38 -4.48 16.14 -8.66
C ILE A 38 -4.86 17.41 -9.44
N LYS A 39 -4.70 17.40 -10.77
CA LYS A 39 -5.15 18.50 -11.64
C LYS A 39 -6.64 18.44 -11.95
N LYS A 40 -7.31 17.31 -11.70
CA LYS A 40 -8.68 17.03 -12.13
C LYS A 40 -9.65 16.78 -10.97
N ILE A 41 -9.18 16.18 -9.88
CA ILE A 41 -9.97 15.75 -8.73
C ILE A 41 -9.33 16.19 -7.42
N ALA A 42 -10.11 16.22 -6.34
CA ALA A 42 -9.62 16.67 -5.04
C ALA A 42 -8.68 15.64 -4.38
N LEU A 43 -7.89 16.09 -3.41
CA LEU A 43 -6.92 15.25 -2.73
C LEU A 43 -7.60 14.07 -2.00
N GLU A 44 -8.75 14.32 -1.38
CA GLU A 44 -9.57 13.34 -0.68
C GLU A 44 -10.08 12.24 -1.63
N GLU A 45 -10.47 12.62 -2.85
CA GLU A 45 -10.90 11.69 -3.91
C GLU A 45 -9.76 10.79 -4.37
N ILE A 46 -8.56 11.34 -4.50
CA ILE A 46 -7.37 10.58 -4.87
C ILE A 46 -6.98 9.60 -3.76
N LEU A 47 -7.02 10.04 -2.50
CA LEU A 47 -6.75 9.17 -1.35
C LEU A 47 -7.76 8.03 -1.29
N PHE A 48 -9.06 8.31 -1.44
CA PHE A 48 -10.09 7.28 -1.45
C PHE A 48 -9.89 6.29 -2.60
N LEU A 49 -9.61 6.78 -3.82
CA LEU A 49 -9.30 5.93 -4.98
C LEU A 49 -8.09 5.03 -4.72
N GLY A 50 -7.02 5.59 -4.14
CA GLY A 50 -5.84 4.83 -3.76
C GLY A 50 -6.16 3.75 -2.72
N MET A 51 -6.97 4.03 -1.71
CA MET A 51 -7.41 3.01 -0.74
C MET A 51 -8.27 1.92 -1.39
N LEU A 52 -9.13 2.29 -2.33
CA LEU A 52 -9.93 1.35 -3.11
C LEU A 52 -9.04 0.43 -3.96
N LEU A 53 -7.99 0.96 -4.59
CA LEU A 53 -7.02 0.16 -5.34
C LEU A 53 -6.26 -0.83 -4.45
N ALA A 54 -5.88 -0.42 -3.23
CA ALA A 54 -5.25 -1.30 -2.25
C ALA A 54 -6.21 -2.43 -1.83
N PHE A 55 -7.50 -2.13 -1.66
CA PHE A 55 -8.51 -3.12 -1.37
C PHE A 55 -8.72 -4.09 -2.55
N CYS A 56 -8.83 -3.58 -3.78
CA CYS A 56 -8.89 -4.42 -4.99
C CYS A 56 -7.69 -5.35 -5.10
N THR A 57 -6.49 -4.88 -4.74
CA THR A 57 -5.28 -5.71 -4.69
C THR A 57 -5.43 -6.86 -3.68
N ALA A 58 -6.00 -6.59 -2.51
CA ALA A 58 -6.27 -7.63 -1.52
C ALA A 58 -7.30 -8.65 -2.03
N VAL A 59 -8.33 -8.21 -2.76
CA VAL A 59 -9.30 -9.10 -3.42
C VAL A 59 -8.59 -9.99 -4.45
N VAL A 60 -7.75 -9.43 -5.31
CA VAL A 60 -6.94 -10.20 -6.28
C VAL A 60 -6.06 -11.22 -5.56
N THR A 61 -5.41 -10.83 -4.46
CA THR A 61 -4.59 -11.73 -3.65
C THR A 61 -5.40 -12.88 -3.08
N THR A 62 -6.63 -12.60 -2.63
CA THR A 62 -7.56 -13.60 -2.10
C THR A 62 -8.02 -14.57 -3.19
N ILE A 63 -8.32 -14.06 -4.40
CA ILE A 63 -8.65 -14.90 -5.55
C ILE A 63 -7.49 -15.83 -5.90
N LEU A 64 -6.25 -15.31 -5.94
CA LEU A 64 -5.06 -16.13 -6.19
C LEU A 64 -4.86 -17.20 -5.10
N ALA A 65 -5.13 -16.87 -3.84
CA ALA A 65 -5.09 -17.82 -2.74
C ALA A 65 -6.15 -18.93 -2.88
N ILE A 66 -7.39 -18.60 -3.27
CA ILE A 66 -8.47 -19.56 -3.52
C ILE A 66 -8.12 -20.51 -4.67
N LEU A 67 -7.58 -19.96 -5.75
CA LEU A 67 -7.15 -20.72 -6.93
C LEU A 67 -5.85 -21.52 -6.69
N LYS A 68 -5.26 -21.44 -5.49
CA LYS A 68 -3.97 -22.07 -5.13
C LYS A 68 -2.84 -21.69 -6.09
N VAL A 69 -2.90 -20.48 -6.66
CA VAL A 69 -1.83 -19.93 -7.49
C VAL A 69 -0.79 -19.35 -6.54
N SER A 70 0.10 -20.22 -6.06
CA SER A 70 1.22 -19.85 -5.19
C SER A 70 2.52 -19.94 -5.98
N GLY A 71 3.15 -18.79 -6.24
CA GLY A 71 4.43 -18.71 -6.92
C GLY A 71 5.02 -17.31 -6.93
N VAL A 72 6.31 -17.20 -7.22
CA VAL A 72 7.03 -15.92 -7.20
C VAL A 72 6.34 -14.86 -8.07
N ALA A 73 5.88 -15.23 -9.26
CA ALA A 73 5.18 -14.33 -10.17
C ALA A 73 3.88 -13.77 -9.56
N SER A 74 3.11 -14.59 -8.82
CA SER A 74 1.88 -14.15 -8.15
C SER A 74 2.17 -13.17 -7.01
N ILE A 75 3.23 -13.42 -6.23
CA ILE A 75 3.67 -12.53 -5.14
C ILE A 75 4.13 -11.20 -5.73
N VAL A 76 4.98 -11.24 -6.76
CA VAL A 76 5.48 -10.04 -7.43
C VAL A 76 4.34 -9.25 -8.09
N GLY A 77 3.37 -9.94 -8.71
CA GLY A 77 2.19 -9.31 -9.30
C GLY A 77 1.36 -8.56 -8.26
N VAL A 78 1.02 -9.21 -7.15
CA VAL A 78 0.30 -8.60 -6.03
C VAL A 78 1.07 -7.43 -5.43
N LEU A 79 2.36 -7.60 -5.16
CA LEU A 79 3.21 -6.53 -4.62
C LEU A 79 3.28 -5.34 -5.56
N SER A 80 3.28 -5.57 -6.87
CA SER A 80 3.36 -4.48 -7.85
C SER A 80 2.04 -3.72 -8.01
N LEU A 81 0.90 -4.42 -7.96
CA LEU A 81 -0.43 -3.78 -7.88
C LEU A 81 -0.57 -2.94 -6.60
N TYR A 82 -0.11 -3.48 -5.47
CA TYR A 82 -0.05 -2.73 -4.23
C TYR A 82 0.92 -1.54 -4.33
N GLY A 83 2.07 -1.73 -4.98
CA GLY A 83 3.03 -0.67 -5.27
C GLY A 83 2.42 0.49 -6.04
N PHE A 84 1.65 0.21 -7.10
CA PHE A 84 0.91 1.23 -7.83
C PHE A 84 -0.05 2.01 -6.90
N SER A 85 -0.83 1.29 -6.11
CA SER A 85 -1.74 1.89 -5.13
C SER A 85 -1.02 2.78 -4.12
N ALA A 86 0.11 2.31 -3.58
CA ALA A 86 0.94 3.06 -2.65
C ALA A 86 1.53 4.32 -3.29
N GLY A 87 1.91 4.24 -4.58
CA GLY A 87 2.38 5.38 -5.36
C GLY A 87 1.31 6.46 -5.54
N VAL A 88 0.03 6.07 -5.60
CA VAL A 88 -1.07 7.03 -5.63
C VAL A 88 -1.32 7.64 -4.25
N VAL A 89 -1.34 6.85 -3.17
CA VAL A 89 -1.70 7.33 -1.83
C VAL A 89 -0.59 8.16 -1.17
N SER A 90 0.64 7.65 -1.19
CA SER A 90 1.78 8.17 -0.40
C SER A 90 2.06 9.68 -0.57
N PRO A 91 2.26 10.22 -1.79
CA PRO A 91 2.56 11.64 -1.96
C PRO A 91 1.38 12.53 -1.54
N ASN A 92 0.15 12.08 -1.79
CA ASN A 92 -1.06 12.84 -1.50
C ASN A 92 -1.37 12.87 0.00
N ALA A 93 -1.13 11.76 0.72
CA ALA A 93 -1.31 11.70 2.16
C ALA A 93 -0.34 12.66 2.86
N ASN A 94 0.92 12.68 2.43
CA ASN A 94 1.92 13.60 2.96
C ASN A 94 1.59 15.06 2.63
N ALA A 95 1.18 15.34 1.39
CA ALA A 95 0.77 16.68 0.98
C ALA A 95 -0.45 17.20 1.77
N GLY A 96 -1.45 16.35 2.00
CA GLY A 96 -2.67 16.71 2.74
C GLY A 96 -2.38 17.13 4.18
N VAL A 97 -1.47 16.41 4.87
CA VAL A 97 -1.06 16.78 6.22
C VAL A 97 -0.28 18.09 6.23
N LEU A 98 0.68 18.27 5.31
CA LEU A 98 1.51 19.47 5.26
C LEU A 98 0.73 20.73 4.86
N ALA A 99 -0.30 20.60 4.01
CA ALA A 99 -1.16 21.70 3.62
C ALA A 99 -1.88 22.35 4.82
N LYS A 100 -2.23 21.55 5.84
CA LYS A 100 -2.92 22.00 7.06
C LYS A 100 -2.00 22.64 8.10
N PHE A 101 -0.71 22.29 8.11
CA PHE A 101 0.25 22.69 9.14
C PHE A 101 1.45 23.48 8.59
N LYS A 102 1.19 24.54 7.80
CA LYS A 102 2.23 25.31 7.10
C LYS A 102 3.31 25.91 8.03
N ASN A 103 2.92 26.44 9.19
CA ASN A 103 3.84 27.11 10.12
C ASN A 103 4.74 26.13 10.91
N VAL A 104 4.38 24.85 10.95
CA VAL A 104 5.10 23.78 11.66
C VAL A 104 5.36 22.59 10.74
N ALA A 105 5.59 22.87 9.45
CA ALA A 105 5.69 21.85 8.40
C ALA A 105 6.82 20.85 8.65
N ALA A 106 8.00 21.29 9.10
CA ALA A 106 9.14 20.40 9.35
C ALA A 106 8.89 19.42 10.52
N PRO A 107 8.47 19.86 11.73
CA PRO A 107 8.07 18.94 12.79
C PRO A 107 6.92 18.01 12.39
N THR A 108 5.97 18.51 11.59
CA THR A 108 4.84 17.71 11.11
C THR A 108 5.28 16.62 10.13
N ALA A 109 6.20 16.93 9.21
CA ALA A 109 6.79 15.96 8.30
C ALA A 109 7.52 14.84 9.07
N ALA A 110 8.28 15.21 10.10
CA ALA A 110 8.95 14.24 10.97
C ALA A 110 7.94 13.34 11.69
N LEU A 111 6.84 13.91 12.21
CA LEU A 111 5.77 13.13 12.85
C LEU A 111 5.11 12.13 11.90
N VAL A 112 4.87 12.53 10.65
CA VAL A 112 4.34 11.63 9.60
C VAL A 112 5.32 10.50 9.32
N ALA A 113 6.60 10.80 9.15
CA ALA A 113 7.63 9.80 8.92
C ALA A 113 7.71 8.79 10.08
N VAL A 114 7.72 9.26 11.33
CA VAL A 114 7.70 8.41 12.52
C VAL A 114 6.49 7.47 12.50
N ARG A 115 5.28 7.97 12.21
CA ARG A 115 4.08 7.12 12.12
C ARG A 115 4.21 6.05 11.04
N VAL A 116 4.72 6.41 9.87
CA VAL A 116 4.94 5.45 8.78
C VAL A 116 5.93 4.37 9.22
N PHE A 117 7.08 4.74 9.79
CA PHE A 117 8.09 3.77 10.23
C PHE A 117 7.64 2.93 11.42
N SER A 118 6.92 3.50 12.40
CA SER A 118 6.35 2.75 13.51
C SER A 118 5.31 1.74 13.04
N SER A 119 4.42 2.13 12.13
CA SER A 119 3.44 1.21 11.54
C SER A 119 4.12 0.12 10.69
N ALA A 120 5.13 0.49 9.88
CA ALA A 120 5.93 -0.47 9.11
C ALA A 120 6.69 -1.45 10.01
N SER A 121 7.23 -0.99 11.14
CA SER A 121 7.91 -1.83 12.13
C SER A 121 6.94 -2.83 12.78
N LEU A 122 5.78 -2.37 13.24
CA LEU A 122 4.76 -3.22 13.86
C LEU A 122 4.24 -4.27 12.88
N THR A 123 3.91 -3.84 11.66
CA THR A 123 3.46 -4.75 10.61
C THR A 123 4.55 -5.74 10.19
N SER A 124 5.82 -5.33 10.18
CA SER A 124 6.95 -6.24 9.93
C SER A 124 7.07 -7.29 11.02
N PHE A 125 6.94 -6.91 12.29
CA PHE A 125 7.00 -7.84 13.42
C PHE A 125 5.91 -8.92 13.31
N VAL A 126 4.68 -8.53 12.96
CA VAL A 126 3.58 -9.48 12.75
C VAL A 126 3.86 -10.40 11.56
N THR A 127 4.22 -9.82 10.42
CA THR A 127 4.41 -10.58 9.17
C THR A 127 5.63 -11.50 9.18
N MET A 128 6.63 -11.27 10.03
CA MET A 128 7.75 -12.21 10.23
C MET A 128 7.30 -13.61 10.63
N ASN A 129 6.13 -13.74 11.26
CA ASN A 129 5.57 -15.02 11.71
C ASN A 129 4.73 -15.73 10.62
N PHE A 130 4.61 -15.16 9.41
CA PHE A 130 3.85 -15.77 8.34
C PHE A 130 4.70 -16.75 7.52
N TYR A 131 4.12 -17.92 7.24
CA TYR A 131 4.68 -18.93 6.35
C TYR A 131 3.96 -18.84 5.00
N VAL A 132 4.69 -18.44 3.95
CA VAL A 132 4.15 -18.15 2.61
C VAL A 132 4.56 -19.20 1.58
N ARG A 133 5.29 -20.24 2.01
CA ARG A 133 5.87 -21.26 1.12
C ARG A 133 4.82 -21.99 0.28
N ASP A 134 3.73 -22.41 0.90
CA ASP A 134 2.71 -23.25 0.26
C ASP A 134 1.36 -22.55 0.08
N THR A 135 1.21 -21.33 0.63
CA THR A 135 -0.07 -20.62 0.57
C THR A 135 0.06 -19.10 0.68
N LEU A 136 -0.83 -18.40 -0.03
CA LEU A 136 -1.00 -16.94 0.05
C LEU A 136 -2.02 -16.51 1.11
N TRP A 137 -2.71 -17.43 1.78
CA TRP A 137 -3.77 -17.11 2.74
C TRP A 137 -3.35 -16.13 3.85
N PRO A 138 -2.19 -16.27 4.51
CA PRO A 138 -1.78 -15.32 5.56
C PRO A 138 -1.60 -13.90 5.01
N VAL A 139 -1.03 -13.78 3.81
CA VAL A 139 -0.80 -12.50 3.14
C VAL A 139 -2.12 -11.89 2.69
N ALA A 140 -3.00 -12.69 2.07
CA ALA A 140 -4.32 -12.25 1.62
C ALA A 140 -5.18 -11.77 2.79
N GLY A 141 -5.24 -12.53 3.87
CA GLY A 141 -5.98 -12.17 5.08
C GLY A 141 -5.47 -10.88 5.68
N TYR A 142 -4.16 -10.79 5.90
CA TYR A 142 -3.54 -9.61 6.53
C TYR A 142 -3.68 -8.34 5.69
N LEU A 143 -3.31 -8.42 4.40
CA LEU A 143 -3.47 -7.32 3.45
C LEU A 143 -4.94 -6.92 3.32
N GLY A 144 -5.86 -7.89 3.25
CA GLY A 144 -7.31 -7.66 3.22
C GLY A 144 -7.81 -6.91 4.44
N THR A 145 -7.45 -7.34 5.65
CA THR A 145 -7.83 -6.64 6.88
C THR A 145 -7.29 -5.22 6.93
N LEU A 146 -6.01 -4.99 6.62
CA LEU A 146 -5.43 -3.65 6.67
C LEU A 146 -6.02 -2.72 5.61
N SER A 147 -6.20 -3.21 4.38
CA SER A 147 -6.85 -2.46 3.31
C SER A 147 -8.30 -2.13 3.64
N LEU A 148 -9.04 -3.06 4.25
CA LEU A 148 -10.42 -2.83 4.68
C LEU A 148 -10.49 -1.81 5.81
N ILE A 149 -9.66 -1.93 6.84
CA ILE A 149 -9.58 -0.95 7.94
C ILE A 149 -9.29 0.43 7.36
N GLY A 150 -8.30 0.52 6.47
CA GLY A 150 -7.93 1.76 5.83
C GLY A 150 -9.04 2.35 4.94
N LEU A 151 -9.76 1.51 4.18
CA LEU A 151 -10.89 1.93 3.35
C LEU A 151 -12.06 2.45 4.21
N VAL A 152 -12.40 1.74 5.29
CA VAL A 152 -13.44 2.14 6.24
C VAL A 152 -13.06 3.45 6.93
N ALA A 153 -11.83 3.55 7.45
CA ALA A 153 -11.31 4.76 8.05
C ALA A 153 -11.32 5.93 7.06
N GLY A 154 -10.88 5.71 5.82
CA GLY A 154 -10.90 6.73 4.78
C GLY A 154 -12.32 7.17 4.39
N TYR A 155 -13.27 6.23 4.36
CA TYR A 155 -14.67 6.54 4.10
C TYR A 155 -15.26 7.42 5.21
N PHE A 156 -15.16 7.00 6.48
CA PHE A 156 -15.79 7.71 7.59
C PHE A 156 -15.08 9.02 7.97
N TRP A 157 -13.75 9.05 7.96
CA TRP A 157 -12.99 10.20 8.45
C TRP A 157 -12.55 11.19 7.37
N MET A 158 -12.50 10.78 6.10
CA MET A 158 -12.13 11.69 5.00
C MET A 158 -13.31 11.96 4.07
N TRP A 159 -13.98 10.91 3.59
CA TRP A 159 -14.99 11.05 2.53
C TRP A 159 -16.31 11.67 3.00
N VAL A 160 -16.87 11.18 4.11
CA VAL A 160 -18.15 11.68 4.64
C VAL A 160 -18.09 13.17 4.99
N PRO A 161 -17.08 13.68 5.72
CA PRO A 161 -16.97 15.11 6.01
C PRO A 161 -16.79 15.96 4.75
N TYR A 162 -15.94 15.53 3.81
CA TYR A 162 -15.69 16.26 2.56
C TYR A 162 -16.95 16.44 1.69
N ARG A 163 -17.84 15.44 1.65
CA ARG A 163 -19.14 15.59 0.96
C ARG A 163 -20.09 16.53 1.71
N GLY A 164 -20.04 16.55 3.03
CA GLY A 164 -20.85 17.45 3.86
C GLY A 164 -20.50 18.93 3.68
N GLU A 165 -19.26 19.25 3.29
CA GLU A 165 -18.82 20.63 3.03
C GLU A 165 -19.18 21.14 1.61
N LYS A 166 -19.56 20.25 0.69
CA LYS A 166 -19.90 20.58 -0.71
C LYS A 166 -21.40 20.68 -1.01
N GLY A 167 -22.26 20.27 -0.08
CA GLY A 167 -23.73 20.34 -0.19
C GLY A 167 -24.29 21.53 0.56
#